data_AF-A0AA96ZK98-F1
#
_entry.id   AF-A0AA96ZK98-F1
#
_cell.length_a   1.000
_cell.length_b   1.000
_cell.length_c   1.000
_cell.angle_alpha   90.00
_cell.angle_beta   90.00
_cell.angle_gamma   90.00
#
_symmetry.space_group_name_H-M   'P 1'
#
loop_
_entity.id
_entity.type
_entity.pdbx_description
1 polymer ?
#
loop_
_entity_poly.entity_id
_entity_poly.type
_entity_poly.pdbx_seq_one_letter_code
_entity_poly.pdbx_strand_id
1 'polypeptide(L)'
;MKRPALAAATAVLATGALLTGCGSTHAPSDRAGAAHPAVSAAPPSASASASASASGSAGSTPEEAQRKFEEQQKQAAAEHDKTFPAVAAACAGKSTATPSPTPAATASGGYQPENPKYSENHAYAQLMPLNPLQQCRGDAHAARLTAEAAKQPPTGPDQAKALLTRLGYPGATVNQTANGVQFSVSVPKVGPCLSGTLSATPQIEAHGPYLEGGCERPKGGH
;
A
#
# COMPACT_ATOMS: atom_id res chain seq x y z
N MET A 1 -49.96 24.78 4.33
CA MET A 1 -50.51 23.50 4.82
C MET A 1 -49.67 23.01 6.00
N LYS A 2 -50.09 21.98 6.74
CA LYS A 2 -49.54 21.64 8.09
C LYS A 2 -48.13 21.02 8.03
N ARG A 3 -47.28 21.34 9.01
CA ARG A 3 -46.01 20.63 9.32
C ARG A 3 -46.24 19.60 10.43
N PRO A 4 -45.61 18.41 10.33
CA PRO A 4 -44.90 17.80 11.45
C PRO A 4 -43.56 17.17 10.98
N ALA A 5 -42.61 16.77 11.83
CA ALA A 5 -42.25 17.19 13.19
C ALA A 5 -40.77 16.83 13.42
N LEU A 6 -40.08 17.49 14.36
CA LEU A 6 -38.73 17.12 14.77
C LEU A 6 -38.77 15.99 15.81
N ALA A 7 -37.91 14.99 15.64
CA ALA A 7 -37.63 13.97 16.65
C ALA A 7 -36.12 13.93 16.89
N ALA A 8 -35.67 14.48 18.01
CA ALA A 8 -34.29 14.36 18.47
C ALA A 8 -34.19 13.16 19.44
N ALA A 9 -33.19 12.31 19.26
CA ALA A 9 -32.92 11.19 20.14
C ALA A 9 -31.47 11.28 20.65
N THR A 10 -31.31 11.71 21.90
CA THR A 10 -30.03 11.69 22.62
C THR A 10 -29.80 10.31 23.24
N ALA A 11 -28.57 9.80 23.13
CA ALA A 11 -28.10 8.62 23.86
C ALA A 11 -26.70 8.92 24.43
N VAL A 12 -26.38 8.38 25.60
CA VAL A 12 -25.32 8.90 26.49
C VAL A 12 -24.45 7.76 27.06
N LEU A 13 -23.12 7.94 26.94
CA LEU A 13 -21.99 7.37 27.69
C LEU A 13 -21.93 5.87 28.07
N ALA A 14 -20.85 5.22 27.62
CA ALA A 14 -19.90 4.46 28.45
C ALA A 14 -18.51 4.54 27.75
N THR A 15 -17.37 4.94 28.31
CA THR A 15 -16.59 4.61 29.54
C THR A 15 -16.00 3.20 29.61
N GLY A 16 -14.66 3.12 29.65
CA GLY A 16 -13.86 1.89 29.81
C GLY A 16 -13.14 1.48 28.51
N ALA A 17 -11.85 1.10 28.51
CA ALA A 17 -10.85 1.10 29.59
C ALA A 17 -9.42 1.29 29.04
N LEU A 18 -8.47 1.61 29.91
CA LEU A 18 -7.04 1.74 29.59
C LEU A 18 -6.35 0.37 29.48
N LEU A 19 -5.38 0.23 28.58
CA LEU A 19 -4.36 -0.82 28.60
C LEU A 19 -2.98 -0.20 28.30
N THR A 20 -1.96 -0.67 29.02
CA THR A 20 -0.65 -0.02 29.14
C THR A 20 0.50 -1.02 29.00
N GLY A 21 1.62 -0.58 28.42
CA GLY A 21 2.85 -1.38 28.23
C GLY A 21 2.90 -2.08 26.86
N CYS A 22 4.07 -2.32 26.24
CA CYS A 22 5.45 -2.03 26.64
C CYS A 22 6.16 -1.28 25.47
N GLY A 23 7.31 -0.61 25.65
CA GLY A 23 8.18 -0.53 26.82
C GLY A 23 9.59 -1.03 26.50
N SER A 24 10.35 -0.30 25.68
CA SER A 24 11.75 -0.58 25.33
C SER A 24 12.59 0.70 25.37
N THR A 25 13.28 0.93 26.49
CA THR A 25 14.27 2.01 26.63
C THR A 25 15.66 1.50 26.24
N HIS A 26 16.24 2.05 25.16
CA HIS A 26 17.67 1.88 24.91
C HIS A 26 18.47 2.75 25.88
N ALA A 27 19.34 2.13 26.68
CA ALA A 27 20.33 2.86 27.47
C ALA A 27 21.48 3.33 26.56
N PRO A 28 21.87 4.61 26.57
CA PRO A 28 23.13 5.04 25.97
C PRO A 28 24.30 4.59 26.86
N SER A 29 25.32 3.97 26.27
CA SER A 29 26.56 3.65 26.98
C SER A 29 27.50 4.85 26.99
N ASP A 30 27.64 5.52 28.14
CA ASP A 30 28.61 6.60 28.32
C ASP A 30 30.05 6.14 28.03
N ARG A 31 30.75 6.84 27.13
CA ARG A 31 32.19 6.60 26.90
C ARG A 31 32.97 7.85 26.46
N ALA A 32 33.03 8.82 27.36
CA ALA A 32 34.05 9.88 27.37
C ALA A 32 34.36 10.24 28.84
N GLY A 33 35.61 10.51 29.25
CA GLY A 33 36.89 10.36 28.56
C GLY A 33 38.03 10.81 29.49
N ALA A 34 39.15 10.08 29.52
CA ALA A 34 40.32 10.40 30.36
C ALA A 34 41.62 9.96 29.66
N ALA A 35 42.75 10.62 29.97
CA ALA A 35 43.95 10.64 29.14
C ALA A 35 45.05 9.61 29.50
N HIS A 36 45.93 9.38 28.52
CA HIS A 36 47.22 8.65 28.59
C HIS A 36 48.34 9.55 29.22
N PRO A 37 49.62 9.09 29.36
CA PRO A 37 50.24 7.75 29.23
C PRO A 37 50.74 7.22 30.61
N ALA A 38 51.69 6.30 30.84
CA ALA A 38 52.67 5.50 30.06
C ALA A 38 52.99 4.18 30.85
N VAL A 39 54.03 3.33 30.66
CA VAL A 39 55.25 3.26 29.81
C VAL A 39 55.63 1.77 29.60
N SER A 40 56.31 1.47 28.47
CA SER A 40 57.34 0.42 28.27
C SER A 40 57.06 -1.10 28.38
N ALA A 41 57.78 -1.82 27.51
CA ALA A 41 58.18 -3.25 27.51
C ALA A 41 57.18 -4.34 27.05
N ALA A 42 57.69 -5.27 26.21
CA ALA A 42 57.02 -6.45 25.63
C ALA A 42 58.08 -7.35 24.95
N PRO A 43 57.77 -8.60 24.48
CA PRO A 43 56.59 -9.43 24.73
C PRO A 43 56.97 -10.54 25.77
N PRO A 44 57.09 -11.90 25.54
CA PRO A 44 56.87 -12.79 24.38
C PRO A 44 55.81 -13.92 24.61
N SER A 45 55.74 -14.85 23.65
CA SER A 45 55.40 -16.29 23.68
C SER A 45 54.87 -16.95 24.98
N ALA A 46 53.85 -17.83 24.98
CA ALA A 46 53.27 -18.61 23.86
C ALA A 46 51.82 -19.13 24.10
N SER A 47 51.15 -19.46 22.98
CA SER A 47 50.16 -20.55 22.78
C SER A 47 49.08 -20.87 23.84
N ALA A 48 47.84 -20.51 23.52
CA ALA A 48 46.65 -21.32 23.85
C ALA A 48 45.56 -21.15 22.76
N SER A 49 44.93 -22.24 22.33
CA SER A 49 43.96 -22.25 21.22
C SER A 49 42.53 -22.00 21.68
N ALA A 50 41.82 -21.06 21.05
CA ALA A 50 40.36 -20.95 21.13
C ALA A 50 39.77 -20.23 19.90
N SER A 51 39.61 -20.94 18.77
CA SER A 51 38.92 -20.42 17.59
C SER A 51 37.42 -20.32 17.82
N ALA A 52 36.97 -19.28 18.51
CA ALA A 52 35.56 -18.91 18.63
C ALA A 52 35.05 -18.25 17.32
N SER A 53 35.00 -19.03 16.24
CA SER A 53 34.34 -18.62 15.00
C SER A 53 32.85 -18.39 15.27
N ALA A 54 32.45 -17.12 15.44
CA ALA A 54 31.07 -16.70 15.62
C ALA A 54 30.25 -16.86 14.32
N SER A 55 30.02 -18.12 13.95
CA SER A 55 29.09 -18.52 12.89
C SER A 55 27.66 -18.15 13.27
N GLY A 56 26.80 -17.93 12.27
CA GLY A 56 25.35 -17.87 12.49
C GLY A 56 24.61 -16.65 11.94
N SER A 57 25.29 -15.62 11.43
CA SER A 57 24.62 -14.60 10.59
C SER A 57 24.43 -15.16 9.17
N ALA A 58 23.54 -16.13 9.03
CA ALA A 58 23.20 -16.77 7.77
C ALA A 58 22.43 -15.78 6.87
N GLY A 59 23.19 -15.00 6.09
CA GLY A 59 22.62 -14.18 5.02
C GLY A 59 21.93 -15.10 4.01
N SER A 60 20.60 -15.10 4.00
CA SER A 60 19.80 -15.90 3.08
C SER A 60 20.27 -15.68 1.64
N THR A 61 20.47 -16.77 0.90
CA THR A 61 20.88 -16.67 -0.50
C THR A 61 19.81 -15.93 -1.31
N PRO A 62 20.15 -15.30 -2.45
CA PRO A 62 19.16 -14.63 -3.30
C PRO A 62 17.98 -15.55 -3.66
N GLU A 63 18.24 -16.84 -3.89
CA GLU A 63 17.22 -17.86 -4.14
C GLU A 63 16.33 -18.17 -2.92
N GLU A 64 16.88 -18.12 -1.70
CA GLU A 64 16.11 -18.32 -0.47
C GLU A 64 15.24 -17.09 -0.18
N ALA A 65 15.78 -15.88 -0.41
CA ALA A 65 15.03 -14.63 -0.33
C ALA A 65 13.88 -14.59 -1.36
N GLN A 66 14.14 -14.99 -2.61
CA GLN A 66 13.11 -15.11 -3.64
C GLN A 66 12.03 -16.13 -3.24
N ARG A 67 12.41 -17.33 -2.78
CA ARG A 67 11.43 -18.35 -2.34
C ARG A 67 10.58 -17.87 -1.17
N LYS A 68 11.15 -17.12 -0.21
CA LYS A 68 10.40 -16.48 0.89
C LYS A 68 9.42 -15.43 0.37
N PHE A 69 9.82 -14.60 -0.59
CA PHE A 69 8.96 -13.57 -1.19
C PHE A 69 7.80 -14.17 -2.00
N GLU A 70 8.06 -15.20 -2.81
CA GLU A 70 7.02 -15.93 -3.56
C GLU A 70 6.01 -16.61 -2.61
N GLU A 71 6.48 -17.18 -1.50
CA GLU A 71 5.61 -17.79 -0.50
C GLU A 71 4.76 -16.75 0.24
N GLN A 72 5.35 -15.61 0.63
CA GLN A 72 4.61 -14.48 1.19
C GLN A 72 3.52 -13.98 0.23
N GLN A 73 3.79 -13.89 -1.07
CA GLN A 73 2.77 -13.51 -2.06
C GLN A 73 1.65 -14.55 -2.21
N LYS A 74 1.95 -15.85 -2.15
CA LYS A 74 0.91 -16.91 -2.15
C LYS A 74 0.01 -16.81 -0.92
N GLN A 75 0.60 -16.64 0.26
CA GLN A 75 -0.13 -16.48 1.52
C GLN A 75 -1.00 -15.22 1.50
N ALA A 76 -0.45 -14.10 1.03
CA ALA A 76 -1.16 -12.85 0.84
C ALA A 76 -2.37 -13.00 -0.13
N ALA A 77 -2.17 -13.66 -1.29
CA ALA A 77 -3.26 -13.96 -2.21
C ALA A 77 -4.35 -14.88 -1.60
N ALA A 78 -3.96 -15.86 -0.78
CA ALA A 78 -4.90 -16.74 -0.09
C ALA A 78 -5.69 -16.01 1.03
N GLU A 79 -5.09 -15.03 1.72
CA GLU A 79 -5.80 -14.16 2.67
C GLU A 79 -6.79 -13.23 1.95
N HIS A 80 -6.38 -12.65 0.82
CA HIS A 80 -7.26 -11.87 -0.05
C HIS A 80 -8.47 -12.69 -0.49
N ASP A 81 -8.25 -13.89 -1.02
CA ASP A 81 -9.33 -14.71 -1.59
C ASP A 81 -10.31 -15.23 -0.51
N LYS A 82 -9.85 -15.43 0.74
CA LYS A 82 -10.73 -15.65 1.90
C LYS A 82 -11.56 -14.42 2.26
N THR A 83 -11.00 -13.21 2.08
CA THR A 83 -11.66 -11.94 2.40
C THR A 83 -12.66 -11.52 1.32
N PHE A 84 -12.38 -11.86 0.05
CA PHE A 84 -13.17 -11.48 -1.12
C PHE A 84 -13.51 -12.69 -2.01
N PRO A 85 -14.23 -13.71 -1.50
CA PRO A 85 -14.43 -14.98 -2.20
C PRO A 85 -15.19 -14.83 -3.53
N ALA A 86 -16.08 -13.83 -3.65
CA ALA A 86 -16.75 -13.51 -4.92
C ALA A 86 -15.78 -12.99 -6.00
N VAL A 87 -14.76 -12.23 -5.61
CA VAL A 87 -13.71 -11.75 -6.54
C VAL A 87 -12.78 -12.90 -6.92
N ALA A 88 -12.40 -13.74 -5.94
CA ALA A 88 -11.60 -14.94 -6.18
C ALA A 88 -12.29 -15.89 -7.18
N ALA A 89 -13.58 -16.15 -7.01
CA ALA A 89 -14.37 -16.98 -7.93
C ALA A 89 -14.49 -16.37 -9.33
N ALA A 90 -14.75 -15.06 -9.45
CA ALA A 90 -14.85 -14.37 -10.73
C ALA A 90 -13.55 -14.33 -11.53
N CYS A 91 -12.39 -14.38 -10.85
CA CYS A 91 -11.06 -14.30 -11.45
C CYS A 91 -10.26 -15.61 -11.39
N ALA A 92 -10.91 -16.74 -11.09
CA ALA A 92 -10.28 -18.05 -11.13
C ALA A 92 -9.71 -18.36 -12.53
N GLY A 93 -8.53 -18.97 -12.58
CA GLY A 93 -7.86 -19.37 -13.83
C GLY A 93 -7.27 -18.23 -14.67
N LYS A 94 -7.34 -16.96 -14.22
CA LYS A 94 -6.63 -15.85 -14.90
C LYS A 94 -5.12 -15.98 -14.71
N SER A 95 -4.35 -15.64 -15.75
CA SER A 95 -2.89 -15.79 -15.73
C SER A 95 -2.21 -14.83 -14.73
N THR A 96 -1.26 -15.36 -13.98
CA THR A 96 -0.34 -14.62 -13.10
C THR A 96 0.93 -14.15 -13.83
N ALA A 97 1.13 -14.53 -15.10
CA ALA A 97 2.33 -14.17 -15.85
C ALA A 97 2.45 -12.65 -15.97
N THR A 98 3.54 -12.09 -15.43
CA THR A 98 3.89 -10.68 -15.58
C THR A 98 3.93 -10.34 -17.07
N PRO A 99 3.18 -9.33 -17.55
CA PRO A 99 3.27 -8.92 -18.94
C PRO A 99 4.68 -8.37 -19.20
N SER A 100 5.28 -8.74 -20.34
CA SER A 100 6.47 -8.05 -20.82
C SER A 100 6.17 -6.55 -20.90
N PRO A 101 7.11 -5.66 -20.49
CA PRO A 101 6.90 -4.23 -20.57
C PRO A 101 6.65 -3.84 -22.02
N THR A 102 5.38 -3.53 -22.31
CA THR A 102 4.97 -3.06 -23.63
C THR A 102 5.48 -1.62 -23.75
N PRO A 103 6.20 -1.25 -24.83
CA PRO A 103 6.59 0.14 -25.07
C PRO A 103 5.35 1.02 -24.93
N ALA A 104 5.42 2.03 -24.06
CA ALA A 104 4.23 2.69 -23.52
C ALA A 104 3.27 3.13 -24.63
N ALA A 105 2.14 2.45 -24.76
CA ALA A 105 1.07 2.86 -25.65
C ALA A 105 0.63 4.26 -25.22
N THR A 106 0.72 5.23 -26.12
CA THR A 106 0.55 6.65 -25.82
C THR A 106 -0.74 6.87 -25.04
N ALA A 107 -0.62 7.26 -23.77
CA ALA A 107 -1.77 7.62 -22.94
C ALA A 107 -2.57 8.69 -23.69
N SER A 108 -3.91 8.62 -23.67
CA SER A 108 -4.78 9.19 -24.73
C SER A 108 -4.83 10.73 -24.84
N GLY A 109 -3.92 11.46 -24.20
CA GLY A 109 -3.43 12.73 -24.74
C GLY A 109 -2.69 12.46 -26.04
N GLY A 110 -3.36 12.71 -27.17
CA GLY A 110 -2.85 12.36 -28.51
C GLY A 110 -1.46 12.94 -28.80
N TYR A 111 -0.69 12.20 -29.60
CA TYR A 111 0.70 12.50 -30.00
C TYR A 111 0.92 14.00 -30.25
N GLN A 112 1.65 14.67 -29.34
CA GLN A 112 2.01 16.09 -29.44
C GLN A 112 3.41 16.21 -30.05
N PRO A 113 3.55 16.38 -31.39
CA PRO A 113 4.88 16.57 -32.00
C PRO A 113 5.55 17.86 -31.53
N GLU A 114 4.77 18.82 -31.01
CA GLU A 114 5.21 20.07 -30.39
C GLU A 114 6.19 19.87 -29.23
N ASN A 115 6.12 18.74 -28.51
CA ASN A 115 6.93 18.48 -27.32
C ASN A 115 7.43 17.02 -27.28
N PRO A 116 8.54 16.69 -27.95
CA PRO A 116 9.14 15.35 -27.92
C PRO A 116 9.69 14.94 -26.54
N LYS A 117 9.77 15.87 -25.56
CA LYS A 117 10.13 15.57 -24.16
C LYS A 117 8.93 15.29 -23.27
N TYR A 118 7.70 15.32 -23.79
CA TYR A 118 6.48 15.09 -23.00
C TYR A 118 6.50 13.75 -22.25
N SER A 119 7.04 12.70 -22.86
CA SER A 119 7.22 11.37 -22.23
C SER A 119 8.28 11.35 -21.13
N GLU A 120 9.33 12.17 -21.23
CA GLU A 120 10.35 12.33 -20.19
C GLU A 120 9.75 13.08 -19.00
N ASN A 121 9.13 14.23 -19.24
CA ASN A 121 8.52 15.10 -18.23
C ASN A 121 7.36 14.40 -17.47
N HIS A 122 6.74 13.37 -18.05
CA HIS A 122 5.67 12.58 -17.42
C HIS A 122 6.11 11.18 -16.95
N ALA A 123 7.42 10.92 -16.83
CA ALA A 123 7.94 9.68 -16.26
C ALA A 123 7.37 9.38 -14.86
N TYR A 124 7.15 10.42 -14.04
CA TYR A 124 6.55 10.30 -12.70
C TYR A 124 5.14 9.70 -12.68
N ALA A 125 4.41 9.77 -13.81
CA ALA A 125 3.06 9.25 -13.96
C ALA A 125 3.03 7.81 -14.52
N GLN A 126 4.18 7.19 -14.77
CA GLN A 126 4.26 5.80 -15.23
C GLN A 126 3.78 4.83 -14.15
N LEU A 127 3.13 3.76 -14.61
CA LEU A 127 2.48 2.73 -13.80
C LEU A 127 3.17 1.39 -14.02
N MET A 128 3.30 0.58 -12.96
CA MET A 128 3.59 -0.85 -13.13
C MET A 128 2.46 -1.52 -13.93
N PRO A 129 2.77 -2.36 -14.94
CA PRO A 129 1.73 -3.05 -15.70
C PRO A 129 1.10 -4.18 -14.87
N LEU A 130 -0.23 -4.28 -14.88
CA LEU A 130 -0.96 -5.35 -14.19
C LEU A 130 -0.92 -6.66 -15.01
N ASN A 131 -0.76 -7.79 -14.33
CA ASN A 131 -1.00 -9.10 -14.95
C ASN A 131 -2.51 -9.40 -15.09
N PRO A 132 -2.92 -10.36 -15.94
CA PRO A 132 -4.35 -10.63 -16.19
C PRO A 132 -5.19 -11.00 -14.96
N LEU A 133 -4.58 -11.61 -13.93
CA LEU A 133 -5.24 -11.87 -12.65
C LEU A 133 -5.41 -10.59 -11.81
N GLN A 134 -4.39 -9.74 -11.75
CA GLN A 134 -4.45 -8.46 -11.04
C GLN A 134 -5.45 -7.50 -11.67
N GLN A 135 -5.47 -7.40 -13.01
CA GLN A 135 -6.46 -6.61 -13.74
C GLN A 135 -7.88 -7.09 -13.40
N CYS A 136 -8.17 -8.38 -13.56
CA CYS A 136 -9.47 -8.96 -13.24
C CYS A 136 -9.90 -8.68 -11.79
N ARG A 137 -9.01 -8.89 -10.82
CA ARG A 137 -9.29 -8.59 -9.40
C ARG A 137 -9.60 -7.11 -9.22
N GLY A 138 -8.76 -6.23 -9.77
CA GLY A 138 -8.95 -4.79 -9.73
C GLY A 138 -10.30 -4.35 -10.29
N ASP A 139 -10.67 -4.81 -11.49
CA ASP A 139 -11.95 -4.50 -12.14
C ASP A 139 -13.15 -4.99 -11.33
N ALA A 140 -13.07 -6.19 -10.74
CA ALA A 140 -14.11 -6.73 -9.88
C ALA A 140 -14.25 -5.93 -8.56
N HIS A 141 -13.15 -5.44 -8.00
CA HIS A 141 -13.18 -4.54 -6.84
C HIS A 141 -13.72 -3.14 -7.19
N ALA A 142 -13.36 -2.59 -8.35
CA ALA A 142 -13.87 -1.32 -8.87
C ALA A 142 -15.39 -1.41 -9.10
N ALA A 143 -15.87 -2.45 -9.78
CA ALA A 143 -17.30 -2.70 -10.00
C ALA A 143 -18.07 -2.82 -8.67
N ARG A 144 -17.51 -3.51 -7.67
CA ARG A 144 -18.07 -3.63 -6.31
C ARG A 144 -18.13 -2.28 -5.59
N LEU A 145 -17.12 -1.42 -5.73
CA LEU A 145 -17.14 -0.06 -5.17
C LEU A 145 -18.18 0.84 -5.87
N THR A 146 -18.23 0.81 -7.20
CA THR A 146 -19.19 1.58 -8.01
C THR A 146 -20.63 1.18 -7.66
N ALA A 147 -20.92 -0.11 -7.53
CA ALA A 147 -22.25 -0.60 -7.19
C ALA A 147 -22.72 -0.19 -5.78
N GLU A 148 -21.81 0.00 -4.83
CA GLU A 148 -22.14 0.47 -3.47
C GLU A 148 -22.24 2.01 -3.40
N ALA A 149 -21.30 2.72 -4.03
CA ALA A 149 -21.32 4.18 -4.08
C ALA A 149 -22.52 4.73 -4.87
N ALA A 150 -22.99 4.04 -5.91
CA ALA A 150 -24.20 4.43 -6.64
C ALA A 150 -25.49 4.29 -5.80
N LYS A 151 -25.52 3.39 -4.81
CA LYS A 151 -26.68 3.24 -3.88
C LYS A 151 -26.73 4.35 -2.83
N GLN A 152 -25.56 4.73 -2.31
CA GLN A 152 -25.43 5.78 -1.31
C GLN A 152 -24.16 6.61 -1.57
N PRO A 153 -24.24 7.64 -2.43
CA PRO A 153 -23.11 8.50 -2.75
C PRO A 153 -22.55 9.22 -1.51
N PRO A 154 -21.26 9.08 -1.17
CA PRO A 154 -20.67 9.83 -0.06
C PRO A 154 -20.70 11.33 -0.32
N THR A 155 -21.25 12.11 0.62
CA THR A 155 -21.31 13.58 0.51
C THR A 155 -20.07 14.27 1.09
N GLY A 156 -19.05 13.52 1.51
CA GLY A 156 -17.82 14.06 2.09
C GLY A 156 -16.80 12.98 2.48
N PRO A 157 -15.54 13.36 2.80
CA PRO A 157 -14.44 12.42 3.01
C PRO A 157 -14.68 11.38 4.12
N ASP A 158 -15.30 11.77 5.23
CA ASP A 158 -15.56 10.83 6.35
C ASP A 158 -16.56 9.74 5.97
N GLN A 159 -17.62 10.08 5.22
CA GLN A 159 -18.57 9.10 4.70
C GLN A 159 -17.90 8.16 3.69
N ALA A 160 -17.02 8.69 2.83
CA ALA A 160 -16.26 7.88 1.89
C ALA A 160 -15.29 6.93 2.62
N LYS A 161 -14.57 7.41 3.63
CA LYS A 161 -13.67 6.59 4.45
C LYS A 161 -14.43 5.50 5.21
N ALA A 162 -15.60 5.82 5.75
CA ALA A 162 -16.49 4.84 6.40
C ALA A 162 -17.01 3.78 5.40
N LEU A 163 -17.44 4.19 4.20
CA LEU A 163 -17.86 3.29 3.12
C LEU A 163 -16.71 2.36 2.69
N LEU A 164 -15.54 2.92 2.39
CA LEU A 164 -14.36 2.16 1.97
C LEU A 164 -13.89 1.18 3.06
N THR A 165 -13.83 1.63 4.32
CA THR A 165 -13.51 0.77 5.46
C THR A 165 -14.51 -0.39 5.60
N ARG A 166 -15.82 -0.11 5.55
CA ARG A 166 -16.90 -1.12 5.61
C ARG A 166 -16.80 -2.16 4.49
N LEU A 167 -16.26 -1.78 3.33
CA LEU A 167 -16.08 -2.66 2.17
C LEU A 167 -14.71 -3.37 2.13
N GLY A 168 -13.87 -3.21 3.15
CA GLY A 168 -12.57 -3.89 3.29
C GLY A 168 -11.36 -3.11 2.78
N TYR A 169 -11.48 -1.79 2.60
CA TYR A 169 -10.42 -0.91 2.12
C TYR A 169 -10.06 0.19 3.16
N PRO A 170 -9.62 -0.17 4.38
CA PRO A 170 -9.37 0.80 5.46
C PRO A 170 -8.20 1.76 5.21
N GLY A 171 -7.23 1.34 4.38
CA GLY A 171 -6.04 2.12 4.03
C GLY A 171 -6.23 3.11 2.88
N ALA A 172 -7.46 3.55 2.60
CA ALA A 172 -7.75 4.48 1.51
C ALA A 172 -7.43 5.94 1.88
N THR A 173 -6.70 6.62 1.00
CA THR A 173 -6.64 8.09 0.99
C THR A 173 -7.93 8.62 0.38
N VAL A 174 -8.51 9.67 0.99
CA VAL A 174 -9.74 10.33 0.51
C VAL A 174 -9.59 11.85 0.54
N ASN A 175 -10.09 12.54 -0.49
CA ASN A 175 -10.02 14.00 -0.62
C ASN A 175 -11.33 14.55 -1.21
N GLN A 176 -11.80 15.70 -0.74
CA GLN A 176 -12.96 16.37 -1.33
C GLN A 176 -12.58 17.05 -2.66
N THR A 177 -13.42 16.92 -3.68
CA THR A 177 -13.30 17.65 -4.95
C THR A 177 -14.63 18.30 -5.34
N ALA A 178 -14.66 19.08 -6.43
CA ALA A 178 -15.90 19.61 -7.00
C ALA A 178 -16.83 18.52 -7.56
N ASN A 179 -16.29 17.35 -7.93
CA ASN A 179 -17.01 16.29 -8.64
C ASN A 179 -17.47 15.13 -7.72
N GLY A 180 -17.22 15.23 -6.41
CA GLY A 180 -17.41 14.16 -5.43
C GLY A 180 -16.17 13.95 -4.57
N VAL A 181 -16.08 12.79 -3.91
CA VAL A 181 -14.91 12.45 -3.09
C VAL A 181 -13.92 11.63 -3.92
N GLN A 182 -12.74 12.18 -4.18
CA GLN A 182 -11.65 11.44 -4.81
C GLN A 182 -11.03 10.47 -3.80
N PHE A 183 -10.62 9.29 -4.24
CA PHE A 183 -9.89 8.33 -3.41
C PHE A 183 -8.79 7.60 -4.18
N SER A 184 -7.85 7.03 -3.42
CA SER A 184 -6.89 6.03 -3.88
C SER A 184 -6.63 4.99 -2.79
N VAL A 185 -6.45 3.72 -3.18
CA VAL A 185 -6.17 2.62 -2.24
C VAL A 185 -5.49 1.44 -2.95
N SER A 186 -4.62 0.72 -2.25
CA SER A 186 -4.12 -0.58 -2.71
C SER A 186 -5.13 -1.67 -2.36
N VAL A 187 -5.48 -2.55 -3.31
CA VAL A 187 -6.28 -3.75 -3.03
C VAL A 187 -5.46 -4.64 -2.09
N PRO A 188 -5.95 -4.93 -0.86
CA PRO A 188 -5.16 -5.61 0.14
C PRO A 188 -4.54 -6.91 -0.38
N LYS A 189 -3.25 -7.09 -0.11
CA LYS A 189 -2.51 -8.35 -0.28
C LYS A 189 -2.31 -8.87 -1.73
N VAL A 190 -2.92 -8.27 -2.75
CA VAL A 190 -2.78 -8.72 -4.18
C VAL A 190 -2.23 -7.67 -5.15
N GLY A 191 -2.11 -6.40 -4.73
CA GLY A 191 -1.22 -5.42 -5.36
C GLY A 191 -1.75 -4.44 -6.41
N PRO A 192 -2.91 -4.60 -7.11
CA PRO A 192 -3.42 -3.51 -7.93
C PRO A 192 -3.89 -2.35 -7.05
N CYS A 193 -3.78 -1.15 -7.57
CA CYS A 193 -4.36 0.06 -7.01
C CYS A 193 -5.76 0.28 -7.60
N LEU A 194 -6.64 0.87 -6.79
CA LEU A 194 -7.88 1.47 -7.23
C LEU A 194 -7.79 2.97 -6.98
N SER A 195 -8.18 3.78 -7.94
CA SER A 195 -8.43 5.20 -7.72
C SER A 195 -9.65 5.66 -8.49
N GLY A 196 -10.17 6.84 -8.14
CA GLY A 196 -11.39 7.34 -8.75
C GLY A 196 -12.10 8.42 -7.94
N THR A 197 -13.34 8.70 -8.34
CA THR A 197 -14.26 9.62 -7.66
C THR A 197 -15.54 8.90 -7.26
N LEU A 198 -15.86 8.93 -5.98
CA LEU A 198 -17.13 8.48 -5.42
C LEU A 198 -18.14 9.63 -5.52
N SER A 199 -19.22 9.41 -6.27
CA SER A 199 -20.29 10.37 -6.55
C SER A 199 -21.58 9.61 -6.91
N ALA A 200 -22.62 10.30 -7.38
CA ALA A 200 -23.83 9.66 -7.91
C ALA A 200 -23.59 8.83 -9.19
N THR A 201 -22.48 9.09 -9.90
CA THR A 201 -22.04 8.35 -11.09
C THR A 201 -20.56 7.97 -10.93
N PRO A 202 -20.23 7.01 -10.04
CA PRO A 202 -18.84 6.76 -9.65
C PRO A 202 -17.96 6.43 -10.85
N GLN A 203 -16.77 7.04 -10.88
CA GLN A 203 -15.74 6.73 -11.86
C GLN A 203 -14.58 6.09 -11.10
N ILE A 204 -14.31 4.81 -11.32
CA ILE A 204 -13.32 4.03 -10.57
C ILE A 204 -12.56 3.14 -11.54
N GLU A 205 -11.23 3.22 -11.51
CA GLU A 205 -10.33 2.46 -12.36
C GLU A 205 -9.35 1.62 -11.54
N ALA A 206 -8.91 0.50 -12.13
CA ALA A 206 -7.87 -0.35 -11.60
C ALA A 206 -6.56 -0.13 -12.37
N HIS A 207 -5.47 0.07 -11.66
CA HIS A 207 -4.14 0.34 -12.22
C HIS A 207 -3.04 -0.30 -11.37
N GLY A 208 -1.81 -0.38 -11.85
CA GLY A 208 -0.67 -0.71 -10.99
C GLY A 208 -0.26 0.45 -10.09
N PRO A 209 0.66 0.24 -9.13
CA PRO A 209 1.32 1.35 -8.46
C PRO A 209 2.10 2.22 -9.46
N TYR A 210 2.09 3.53 -9.23
CA TYR A 210 3.01 4.47 -9.86
C TYR A 210 4.45 4.14 -9.45
N LEU A 211 5.38 4.21 -10.41
CA LEU A 211 6.79 3.87 -10.19
C LEU A 211 7.41 4.69 -9.03
N GLU A 212 7.05 5.96 -8.95
CA GLU A 212 7.55 6.92 -7.94
C GLU A 212 6.78 6.91 -6.60
N GLY A 213 5.61 6.26 -6.50
CA GLY A 213 4.63 6.68 -5.47
C GLY A 213 3.48 5.74 -5.06
N GLY A 214 3.46 4.47 -5.46
CA GLY A 214 2.40 3.57 -5.01
C GLY A 214 1.04 3.92 -5.60
N CYS A 215 -0.04 3.99 -4.79
CA CYS A 215 -1.40 4.16 -5.35
C CYS A 215 -1.92 5.61 -5.45
N GLU A 216 -1.27 6.60 -4.84
CA GLU A 216 -1.64 8.00 -5.04
C GLU A 216 -0.86 8.58 -6.23
N ARG A 217 -1.56 9.23 -7.16
CA ARG A 217 -0.90 9.88 -8.31
C ARG A 217 0.03 11.00 -7.80
N PRO A 218 1.34 10.97 -8.14
CA PRO A 218 2.27 12.01 -7.70
C PRO A 218 1.82 13.41 -8.13
N LYS A 219 2.14 14.40 -7.30
CA LYS A 219 1.71 15.79 -7.45
C LYS A 219 2.84 16.64 -8.00
N GLY A 220 2.73 16.99 -9.27
CA GLY A 220 3.75 17.74 -10.02
C GLY A 220 4.74 16.84 -10.75
N GLY A 221 5.63 17.48 -11.50
CA GLY A 221 6.76 16.89 -12.21
C GLY A 221 7.82 17.99 -12.43
N HIS A 222 9.07 17.59 -12.69
CA HIS A 222 10.19 18.48 -12.97
C HIS A 222 10.46 18.60 -14.48
#